data_AF-A0A8J7PBB2-F1
#
_entry.id   AF-A0A8J7PBB2-F1
#
_cell.length_a   1.000
_cell.length_b   1.000
_cell.length_c   1.000
_cell.angle_alpha   90.00
_cell.angle_beta   90.00
_cell.angle_gamma   90.00
#
_symmetry.space_group_name_H-M   'P 1'
#
loop_
_entity.id
_entity.type
_entity.pdbx_description
1 polymer ?
#
loop_
_entity_poly.entity_id
_entity_poly.type
_entity_poly.pdbx_seq_one_letter_code
_entity_poly.pdbx_strand_id
1 'polypeptide(L)'
;MLFVVTSAQGNEKIAYELYKVQEGKRFALASGQRIYDPAKDFVVHLEEKDSKPYGTRKQIEIANGYSVGILDKLDRDVTGFGLWVGHLPEGSNPNRFSWEWFSRAAPGQFKKLLGGGKIHVTFSGMPYTQEISRIEFLDTIELEYIEDICCKSKGDGPTHVLVIEAGSVLAFPTGGA
;
A
#
# COMPACT_ATOMS: atom_id res chain seq x y z
N MET A 1 27.50 -13.34 20.64
CA MET A 1 26.53 -12.36 21.18
C MET A 1 25.28 -12.50 20.33
N LEU A 2 24.24 -13.12 20.88
CA LEU A 2 22.99 -13.43 20.17
C LEU A 2 22.06 -12.23 20.36
N PHE A 3 21.77 -11.48 19.30
CA PHE A 3 20.73 -10.45 19.35
C PHE A 3 19.39 -11.13 19.17
N VAL A 4 18.65 -11.29 20.27
CA VAL A 4 17.23 -11.58 20.21
C VAL A 4 16.55 -10.28 19.79
N VAL A 5 16.15 -10.19 18.53
CA VAL A 5 15.26 -9.14 18.06
C VAL A 5 13.87 -9.51 18.59
N THR A 6 13.46 -8.88 19.68
CA THR A 6 12.05 -8.85 20.08
C THR A 6 11.28 -8.11 18.99
N SER A 7 10.71 -8.85 18.04
CA SER A 7 9.63 -8.32 17.23
C SER A 7 8.47 -8.03 18.18
N ALA A 8 8.03 -6.78 18.23
CA ALA A 8 6.82 -6.43 18.94
C ALA A 8 5.68 -7.29 18.37
N GLN A 9 5.20 -8.25 19.17
CA GLN A 9 3.89 -8.87 18.98
C GLN A 9 2.83 -7.82 19.35
N GLY A 10 2.72 -6.79 18.52
CA GLY A 10 1.68 -5.78 18.60
C GLY A 10 0.84 -5.89 17.35
N ASN A 11 -0.49 -5.90 17.50
CA ASN A 11 -1.34 -5.67 16.35
C ASN A 11 -1.08 -4.25 15.85
N GLU A 12 -0.77 -4.13 14.58
CA GLU A 12 -0.54 -2.84 13.93
C GLU A 12 -1.89 -2.21 13.55
N LYS A 13 -1.89 -0.91 13.28
CA LYS A 13 -3.12 -0.17 13.07
C LYS A 13 -3.06 0.77 11.87
N ILE A 14 -4.12 0.72 11.07
CA ILE A 14 -4.39 1.67 9.98
C ILE A 14 -5.72 2.37 10.31
N ALA A 15 -5.69 3.68 10.53
CA ALA A 15 -6.90 4.49 10.59
C ALA A 15 -7.26 4.97 9.19
N TYR A 16 -8.54 4.84 8.82
CA TYR A 16 -8.97 5.05 7.45
C TYR A 16 -10.37 5.64 7.32
N GLU A 17 -10.60 6.26 6.16
CA GLU A 17 -11.91 6.60 5.62
C GLU A 17 -11.99 6.13 4.17
N LEU A 18 -13.11 5.52 3.78
CA LEU A 18 -13.36 5.03 2.43
C LEU A 18 -14.57 5.74 1.84
N TYR A 19 -14.38 6.30 0.66
CA TYR A 19 -15.39 7.07 -0.05
C TYR A 19 -15.67 6.50 -1.44
N LYS A 20 -16.95 6.55 -1.84
CA LYS A 20 -17.36 6.54 -3.23
C LYS A 20 -17.38 7.97 -3.75
N VAL A 21 -16.93 8.16 -4.98
CA VAL A 21 -16.95 9.45 -5.67
C VAL A 21 -17.95 9.39 -6.81
N GLN A 22 -18.96 10.26 -6.76
CA GLN A 22 -19.95 10.41 -7.84
C GLN A 22 -20.11 11.91 -8.11
N GLU A 23 -19.94 12.30 -9.38
CA GLU A 23 -20.07 13.70 -9.82
C GLU A 23 -19.22 14.68 -8.99
N GLY A 24 -18.00 14.25 -8.64
CA GLY A 24 -17.06 15.03 -7.82
C GLY A 24 -17.40 15.10 -6.32
N LYS A 25 -18.50 14.49 -5.88
CA LYS A 25 -18.90 14.44 -4.47
C LYS A 25 -18.47 13.13 -3.83
N ARG A 26 -18.06 13.18 -2.57
CA ARG A 26 -17.68 12.02 -1.75
C ARG A 26 -18.87 11.54 -0.92
N PHE A 27 -19.11 10.23 -0.97
CA PHE A 27 -20.11 9.52 -0.18
C PHE A 27 -19.38 8.49 0.67
N ALA A 28 -19.49 8.60 1.99
CA ALA A 28 -18.80 7.70 2.90
C ALA A 28 -19.34 6.27 2.75
N LEU A 29 -18.43 5.30 2.59
CA LEU A 29 -18.74 3.88 2.55
C LEU A 29 -18.37 3.19 3.86
N ALA A 30 -17.23 3.56 4.45
CA ALA A 30 -16.74 3.05 5.72
C ALA A 30 -15.71 4.01 6.32
N SER A 31 -15.53 3.95 7.64
CA SER A 31 -14.41 4.58 8.34
C SER A 31 -14.10 3.81 9.62
N GLY A 32 -12.87 3.94 10.11
CA GLY A 32 -12.49 3.32 11.38
C GLY A 32 -11.01 2.97 11.45
N GLN A 33 -10.72 1.89 12.17
CA GLN A 33 -9.36 1.43 12.43
C GLN A 33 -9.26 -0.06 12.13
N ARG A 34 -8.39 -0.42 11.19
CA ARG A 34 -8.02 -1.82 10.94
C ARG A 34 -6.84 -2.16 11.85
N ILE A 35 -7.11 -2.96 12.87
CA ILE A 35 -6.11 -3.57 13.76
C ILE A 35 -5.75 -4.93 13.16
N TYR A 36 -4.48 -5.21 12.87
CA TYR A 36 -4.08 -6.41 12.12
C TYR A 36 -2.76 -7.04 12.60
N ASP A 37 -2.56 -8.30 12.24
CA ASP A 37 -1.32 -9.05 12.44
C ASP A 37 -0.56 -9.13 11.10
N PRO A 38 0.61 -8.47 10.95
CA PRO A 38 1.38 -8.48 9.70
C PRO A 38 1.72 -9.89 9.17
N ALA A 39 1.84 -10.88 10.05
CA ALA A 39 2.19 -12.24 9.67
C ALA A 39 1.01 -13.10 9.20
N LYS A 40 -0.23 -12.68 9.47
CA LYS A 40 -1.43 -13.48 9.20
C LYS A 40 -2.42 -12.82 8.26
N ASP A 41 -2.53 -11.50 8.32
CA ASP A 41 -3.60 -10.76 7.65
C ASP A 41 -3.22 -10.32 6.23
N PHE A 42 -1.96 -10.45 5.85
CA PHE A 42 -1.48 -10.14 4.51
C PHE A 42 -1.65 -11.33 3.56
N VAL A 43 -2.20 -11.04 2.39
CA VAL A 43 -2.06 -11.89 1.21
C VAL A 43 -0.74 -11.53 0.53
N VAL A 44 0.12 -12.53 0.35
CA VAL A 44 1.46 -12.37 -0.20
C VAL A 44 1.62 -13.27 -1.43
N HIS A 45 2.03 -12.67 -2.55
CA HIS A 45 2.27 -13.39 -3.81
C HIS A 45 3.64 -13.03 -4.37
N LEU A 46 4.39 -14.06 -4.77
CA LEU A 46 5.61 -13.86 -5.56
C LEU A 46 5.20 -13.48 -6.98
N GLU A 47 5.75 -12.36 -7.46
CA GLU A 47 5.56 -11.88 -8.82
C GLU A 47 6.76 -12.27 -9.66
N GLU A 48 6.49 -12.85 -10.83
CA GLU A 48 7.50 -13.24 -11.80
C GLU A 48 7.44 -12.35 -13.04
N LYS A 49 8.62 -12.06 -13.60
CA LYS A 49 8.77 -11.42 -14.91
C LYS A 49 9.75 -12.24 -15.73
N ASP A 50 9.33 -12.65 -16.92
CA ASP A 50 10.14 -13.50 -17.82
C ASP A 50 10.63 -14.79 -17.11
N SER A 51 9.75 -15.42 -16.33
CA SER A 51 10.02 -16.61 -15.49
C SER A 51 11.13 -16.42 -14.44
N LYS A 52 11.36 -15.18 -13.99
CA LYS A 52 12.28 -14.86 -12.90
C LYS A 52 11.56 -14.10 -11.80
N PRO A 53 11.89 -14.34 -10.51
CA PRO A 53 11.41 -13.52 -9.42
C PRO A 53 11.66 -12.04 -9.69
N TYR A 54 10.60 -11.23 -9.64
CA TYR A 54 10.64 -9.80 -9.89
C TYR A 54 10.33 -8.98 -8.64
N GLY A 55 9.44 -9.49 -7.79
CA GLY A 55 9.04 -8.81 -6.57
C GLY A 55 8.02 -9.63 -5.79
N THR A 56 7.59 -9.08 -4.67
CA THR A 56 6.55 -9.67 -3.84
C THR A 56 5.40 -8.68 -3.71
N ARG A 57 4.22 -9.09 -4.18
CA ARG A 57 2.96 -8.39 -3.93
C ARG A 57 2.52 -8.68 -2.50
N LYS A 58 2.32 -7.63 -1.70
CA LYS A 58 1.80 -7.72 -0.32
C LYS A 58 0.55 -6.86 -0.23
N GLN A 59 -0.57 -7.44 0.18
CA GLN A 59 -1.86 -6.76 0.25
C GLN A 59 -2.64 -7.14 1.51
N ILE A 60 -3.33 -6.16 2.10
CA ILE A 60 -4.20 -6.36 3.26
C ILE A 60 -5.56 -5.72 3.03
N GLU A 61 -6.63 -6.41 3.43
CA GLU A 61 -7.99 -5.85 3.42
C GLU A 61 -8.16 -4.79 4.52
N ILE A 62 -8.72 -3.64 4.12
CA ILE A 62 -9.04 -2.51 5.00
C ILE A 62 -10.52 -2.55 5.41
N ALA A 63 -11.43 -2.54 4.43
CA ALA A 63 -12.88 -2.53 4.67
C ALA A 63 -13.67 -2.83 3.39
N ASN A 64 -14.83 -3.48 3.53
CA ASN A 64 -15.79 -3.70 2.44
C ASN A 64 -15.14 -4.31 1.18
N GLY A 65 -14.20 -5.24 1.34
CA GLY A 65 -13.45 -5.81 0.22
C GLY A 65 -12.40 -4.89 -0.39
N TYR A 66 -12.27 -3.64 0.04
CA TYR A 66 -11.17 -2.77 -0.38
C TYR A 66 -9.92 -3.07 0.42
N SER A 67 -8.79 -3.06 -0.28
CA SER A 67 -7.48 -3.41 0.26
C SER A 67 -6.44 -2.36 -0.10
N VAL A 68 -5.35 -2.31 0.64
CA VAL A 68 -4.15 -1.57 0.26
C VAL A 68 -2.99 -2.53 0.04
N GLY A 69 -2.15 -2.27 -0.96
CA GLY A 69 -1.02 -3.12 -1.26
C GLY A 69 0.17 -2.39 -1.88
N ILE A 70 1.27 -3.12 -1.95
CA ILE A 70 2.57 -2.72 -2.49
C ILE A 70 3.20 -3.90 -3.25
N LEU A 71 3.95 -3.56 -4.30
CA LEU A 71 4.83 -4.46 -5.01
C LEU A 71 6.25 -4.12 -4.60
N ASP A 72 6.78 -4.96 -3.71
CA ASP A 72 8.13 -4.85 -3.20
C ASP A 72 9.07 -5.52 -4.22
N LYS A 73 9.73 -4.73 -5.07
CA LYS A 73 10.62 -5.27 -6.09
C LYS A 73 11.90 -5.78 -5.44
N LEU A 74 12.48 -6.84 -6.01
CA LEU A 74 13.78 -7.37 -5.58
C LEU A 74 14.94 -6.48 -6.06
N ASP A 75 14.89 -5.19 -5.73
CA ASP A 75 15.87 -4.17 -6.10
C ASP A 75 16.78 -3.84 -4.90
N ARG A 76 18.04 -3.52 -5.19
CA ARG A 76 19.05 -3.16 -4.17
C ARG A 76 18.88 -1.76 -3.60
N ASP A 77 18.36 -0.83 -4.40
CA ASP A 77 18.19 0.57 -4.03
C ASP A 77 16.79 1.06 -4.40
N VAL A 78 15.88 1.00 -3.42
CA VAL A 78 14.50 1.45 -3.60
C VAL A 78 14.48 2.99 -3.61
N THR A 79 14.49 3.55 -4.81
CA THR A 79 14.34 5.01 -5.04
C THR A 79 12.89 5.46 -5.13
N GLY A 80 11.98 4.51 -5.31
CA GLY A 80 10.55 4.73 -5.34
C GLY A 80 9.77 3.42 -5.39
N PHE A 81 8.51 3.49 -5.03
CA PHE A 81 7.56 2.40 -5.08
C PHE A 81 6.16 2.99 -5.22
N GLY A 82 5.16 2.15 -5.40
CA GLY A 82 3.79 2.62 -5.36
C GLY A 82 2.92 1.80 -4.43
N LEU A 83 1.95 2.49 -3.85
CA LEU A 83 0.83 1.91 -3.14
C LEU A 83 -0.36 1.84 -4.09
N TRP A 84 -1.18 0.81 -3.98
CA TRP A 84 -2.46 0.76 -4.69
C TRP A 84 -3.59 0.43 -3.73
N VAL A 85 -4.78 0.78 -4.17
CA VAL A 85 -6.05 0.27 -3.65
C VAL A 85 -6.51 -0.88 -4.53
N GLY A 86 -6.88 -2.00 -3.92
CA GLY A 86 -7.57 -3.12 -4.57
C GLY A 86 -9.02 -3.18 -4.12
N HIS A 87 -9.85 -3.90 -4.88
CA HIS A 87 -11.21 -4.27 -4.49
C HIS A 87 -11.44 -5.75 -4.78
N LEU A 88 -11.93 -6.49 -3.79
CA LEU A 88 -12.14 -7.94 -3.82
C LEU A 88 -13.57 -8.29 -4.28
N PRO A 89 -13.77 -9.47 -4.90
CA PRO A 89 -12.75 -10.47 -5.21
C PRO A 89 -11.80 -9.99 -6.31
N GLU A 90 -10.52 -10.30 -6.14
CA GLU A 90 -9.48 -9.97 -7.11
C GLU A 90 -9.84 -10.58 -8.47
N GLY A 91 -9.81 -9.77 -9.53
CA GLY A 91 -10.22 -10.21 -10.88
C GLY A 91 -11.68 -9.93 -11.24
N SER A 92 -12.48 -9.37 -10.34
CA SER A 92 -13.87 -8.94 -10.61
C SER A 92 -13.98 -7.94 -11.76
N ASN A 93 -13.02 -7.03 -11.91
CA ASN A 93 -12.86 -6.19 -13.09
C ASN A 93 -11.37 -6.03 -13.46
N PRO A 94 -10.90 -6.51 -14.63
CA PRO A 94 -9.53 -6.32 -15.08
C PRO A 94 -9.21 -4.85 -15.42
N ASN A 95 -10.23 -4.02 -15.64
CA ASN A 95 -10.08 -2.61 -15.99
C ASN A 95 -9.95 -1.69 -14.77
N ARG A 96 -9.81 -2.25 -13.56
CA ARG A 96 -9.57 -1.45 -12.36
C ARG A 96 -8.17 -0.84 -12.37
N PHE A 97 -8.02 0.36 -11.84
CA PHE A 97 -6.74 1.04 -11.76
C PHE A 97 -6.59 1.79 -10.43
N SER A 98 -5.45 1.59 -9.78
CA SER A 98 -4.98 2.41 -8.68
C SER A 98 -3.47 2.31 -8.63
N TRP A 99 -2.78 3.44 -8.64
CA TRP A 99 -1.35 3.46 -8.36
C TRP A 99 -0.92 4.85 -7.91
N GLU A 100 -0.46 4.92 -6.67
CA GLU A 100 0.05 6.15 -6.07
C GLU A 100 1.54 6.01 -5.85
N TRP A 101 2.31 6.78 -6.62
CA TRP A 101 3.76 6.69 -6.65
C TRP A 101 4.41 7.56 -5.60
N PHE A 102 5.40 7.00 -4.93
CA PHE A 102 6.24 7.66 -3.94
C PHE A 102 7.69 7.64 -4.39
N SER A 103 8.38 8.76 -4.25
CA SER A 103 9.82 8.88 -4.54
C SER A 103 10.61 9.25 -3.30
N ARG A 104 11.84 8.74 -3.21
CA ARG A 104 12.74 9.01 -2.10
C ARG A 104 13.12 10.49 -2.08
N ALA A 105 12.84 11.15 -0.96
CA ALA A 105 13.23 12.54 -0.70
C ALA A 105 14.48 12.65 0.18
N ALA A 106 14.64 11.72 1.13
CA ALA A 106 15.80 11.57 2.01
C ALA A 106 15.92 10.09 2.46
N PRO A 107 17.00 9.68 3.14
CA PRO A 107 17.08 8.32 3.69
C PRO A 107 15.86 7.98 4.55
N GLY A 108 15.13 6.92 4.15
CA GLY A 108 13.90 6.48 4.79
C GLY A 108 12.70 7.42 4.64
N GLN A 109 12.79 8.53 3.91
CA GLN A 109 11.65 9.44 3.70
C GLN A 109 11.25 9.48 2.24
N PHE A 110 9.95 9.27 2.00
CA PHE A 110 9.38 9.27 0.67
C PHE A 110 8.24 10.28 0.57
N LYS A 111 8.10 10.88 -0.61
CA LYS A 111 7.04 11.85 -0.91
C LYS A 111 6.17 11.33 -2.04
N LYS A 112 4.86 11.46 -1.89
CA LYS A 112 3.90 11.17 -2.94
C LYS A 112 4.15 12.10 -4.13
N LEU A 113 4.18 11.56 -5.35
CA LEU A 113 4.46 12.34 -6.56
C LEU A 113 3.32 13.33 -6.88
N LEU A 114 2.07 12.93 -6.63
CA LEU A 114 0.87 13.72 -6.88
C LEU A 114 0.04 13.87 -5.60
N GLY A 115 -0.66 14.99 -5.42
CA GLY A 115 -1.52 15.22 -4.26
C GLY A 115 -0.80 15.50 -2.93
N GLY A 116 0.53 15.42 -2.90
CA GLY A 116 1.33 15.69 -1.69
C GLY A 116 1.28 14.55 -0.67
N GLY A 117 1.96 14.76 0.45
CA GLY A 117 2.05 13.79 1.53
C GLY A 117 3.38 13.05 1.60
N LYS A 118 3.77 12.73 2.83
CA LYS A 118 5.05 12.11 3.18
C LYS A 118 4.84 10.85 3.99
N ILE A 119 5.76 9.93 3.81
CA ILE A 119 5.82 8.67 4.57
C ILE A 119 7.26 8.40 4.99
N HIS A 120 7.41 7.73 6.13
CA HIS A 120 8.67 7.12 6.53
C HIS A 120 8.66 5.64 6.17
N VAL A 121 9.75 5.13 5.62
CA VAL A 121 9.88 3.75 5.16
C VAL A 121 11.07 3.11 5.84
N THR A 122 10.81 2.02 6.55
CA THR A 122 11.84 1.14 7.08
C THR A 122 12.03 -0.04 6.13
N PHE A 123 13.29 -0.32 5.84
CA PHE A 123 13.70 -1.48 5.06
C PHE A 123 14.26 -2.55 6.00
N SER A 124 14.06 -3.81 5.63
CA SER A 124 14.66 -4.97 6.28
C SER A 124 15.44 -5.80 5.26
N GLY A 125 16.16 -6.83 5.73
CA GLY A 125 16.94 -7.71 4.87
C GLY A 125 18.43 -7.34 4.78
N MET A 126 19.11 -7.98 3.84
CA MET A 126 20.55 -7.77 3.59
C MET A 126 20.79 -6.60 2.63
N PRO A 127 22.00 -6.02 2.58
CA PRO A 127 22.32 -4.87 1.70
C PRO A 127 22.01 -5.08 0.20
N TYR A 128 21.84 -6.32 -0.24
CA TYR A 128 21.57 -6.68 -1.63
C TYR A 128 20.13 -7.14 -1.90
N THR A 129 19.30 -7.22 -0.86
CA THR A 129 17.89 -7.66 -0.89
C THR A 129 17.16 -6.86 0.19
N GLN A 130 16.87 -5.59 -0.11
CA GLN A 130 16.08 -4.75 0.80
C GLN A 130 14.60 -5.01 0.54
N GLU A 131 13.87 -5.30 1.59
CA GLU A 131 12.40 -5.42 1.56
C GLU A 131 11.79 -4.28 2.36
N ILE A 132 10.71 -3.69 1.84
CA ILE A 132 9.90 -2.75 2.61
C ILE A 132 9.21 -3.52 3.74
N SER A 133 9.60 -3.23 4.98
CA SER A 133 9.06 -3.86 6.18
C SER A 133 8.05 -3.00 6.91
N ARG A 134 8.15 -1.67 6.78
CA ARG A 134 7.25 -0.73 7.46
C ARG A 134 7.10 0.55 6.67
N ILE A 135 5.86 1.03 6.58
CA ILE A 135 5.51 2.37 6.12
C ILE A 135 4.76 3.08 7.24
N GLU A 136 5.27 4.22 7.67
CA GLU A 136 4.61 5.11 8.63
C GLU A 136 4.10 6.33 7.88
N PHE A 137 2.81 6.62 8.01
CA PHE A 137 2.17 7.74 7.34
C PHE A 137 2.42 9.02 8.14
N LEU A 138 3.27 9.91 7.64
CA LEU A 138 3.59 11.17 8.33
C LEU A 138 2.51 12.22 8.08
N ASP A 139 1.90 12.18 6.91
CA ASP A 139 0.74 12.98 6.52
C ASP A 139 -0.46 12.06 6.25
N THR A 140 -1.67 12.62 6.27
CA THR A 140 -2.86 11.92 5.77
C THR A 140 -2.75 11.76 4.26
N ILE A 141 -2.86 10.53 3.77
CA ILE A 141 -2.68 10.18 2.36
C ILE A 141 -4.00 9.73 1.76
N GLU A 142 -4.37 10.32 0.64
CA GLU A 142 -5.45 9.82 -0.20
C GLU A 142 -4.88 8.86 -1.25
N LEU A 143 -5.50 7.69 -1.41
CA LEU A 143 -5.20 6.73 -2.46
C LEU A 143 -6.40 6.63 -3.39
N GLU A 144 -6.20 6.97 -4.65
CA GLU A 144 -7.26 6.98 -5.65
C GLU A 144 -7.49 5.60 -6.27
N TYR A 145 -8.75 5.26 -6.50
CA TYR A 145 -9.16 4.02 -7.16
C TYR A 145 -10.21 4.27 -8.25
N ILE A 146 -9.96 3.68 -9.41
CA ILE A 146 -10.86 3.67 -10.55
C ILE A 146 -11.35 2.23 -10.74
N GLU A 147 -12.65 2.03 -10.58
CA GLU A 147 -13.28 0.71 -10.70
C GLU A 147 -13.30 0.20 -12.15
N ASP A 148 -13.48 1.11 -13.12
CA ASP A 148 -13.41 0.81 -14.54
C ASP A 148 -12.76 1.96 -15.31
N ILE A 149 -11.51 1.76 -15.75
CA ILE A 149 -10.76 2.76 -16.50
C ILE A 149 -11.25 2.90 -17.95
N CYS A 150 -11.89 1.88 -18.52
CA CYS A 150 -12.38 1.92 -19.90
C CYS A 150 -13.60 2.83 -20.04
N CYS A 151 -14.39 2.99 -18.98
CA CYS A 151 -15.51 3.91 -18.94
C CYS A 151 -15.13 5.35 -18.57
N LYS A 152 -13.84 5.64 -18.34
CA LYS A 152 -13.36 6.97 -17.94
C LYS A 152 -12.94 7.81 -19.14
N SER A 153 -13.47 9.01 -19.21
CA SER A 153 -13.01 10.07 -20.12
C SER A 153 -11.83 10.84 -19.52
N LYS A 154 -11.07 11.53 -20.37
CA LYS A 154 -10.00 12.43 -19.93
C LYS A 154 -10.59 13.54 -19.04
N GLY A 155 -10.19 13.56 -17.78
CA GLY A 155 -10.68 14.54 -16.78
C GLY A 155 -11.66 13.95 -15.77
N ASP A 156 -12.11 12.70 -15.97
CA ASP A 156 -12.91 12.02 -14.96
C ASP A 156 -12.02 11.70 -13.74
N GLY A 157 -12.47 12.14 -12.57
CA GLY A 157 -11.79 11.84 -11.30
C GLY A 157 -11.89 10.37 -10.89
N PRO A 158 -11.36 10.01 -9.72
CA PRO A 158 -11.46 8.65 -9.20
C PRO A 158 -12.93 8.22 -8.98
N THR A 159 -13.16 6.91 -8.93
CA THR A 159 -14.47 6.35 -8.51
C THR A 159 -14.56 6.17 -7.01
N HIS A 160 -13.41 5.96 -6.36
CA HIS A 160 -13.30 5.76 -4.92
C HIS A 160 -12.00 6.39 -4.42
N VAL A 161 -12.02 6.80 -3.16
CA VAL A 161 -10.84 7.33 -2.47
C VAL A 161 -10.73 6.62 -1.13
N LEU A 162 -9.56 6.02 -0.89
CA LEU A 162 -9.19 5.52 0.42
C LEU A 162 -8.26 6.54 1.09
N VAL A 163 -8.68 7.10 2.20
CA VAL A 163 -7.88 8.01 3.01
C VAL A 163 -7.23 7.20 4.13
N ILE A 164 -5.91 7.29 4.26
CA ILE A 164 -5.14 6.73 5.38
C ILE A 164 -4.67 7.90 6.24
N GLU A 165 -5.06 7.91 7.51
CA GLU A 165 -4.74 9.01 8.43
C GLU A 165 -3.25 9.01 8.82
N ALA A 166 -2.70 10.21 9.04
CA ALA A 166 -1.38 10.38 9.62
C ALA A 166 -1.24 9.61 10.96
N GLY A 167 -0.06 9.05 11.21
CA GLY A 167 0.22 8.18 12.35
C GLY A 167 -0.18 6.72 12.15
N SER A 168 -0.88 6.38 11.05
CA SER A 168 -1.12 4.99 10.66
C SER A 168 0.18 4.28 10.29
N VAL A 169 0.18 2.96 10.42
CA VAL A 169 1.32 2.10 10.09
C VAL A 169 0.87 0.94 9.20
N LEU A 170 1.59 0.76 8.10
CA LEU A 170 1.59 -0.46 7.29
C LEU A 170 2.89 -1.23 7.55
N ALA A 171 2.85 -2.20 8.46
CA ALA A 171 3.94 -3.16 8.66
C ALA A 171 3.67 -4.41 7.82
N PHE A 172 4.70 -4.87 7.14
CA PHE A 172 4.62 -5.96 6.18
C PHE A 172 5.28 -7.23 6.72
N PRO A 173 4.82 -8.42 6.30
CA PRO A 173 5.59 -9.63 6.50
C PRO A 173 6.95 -9.51 5.79
N THR A 174 7.99 -9.99 6.45
CA THR A 174 9.39 -9.96 5.99
C THR A 174 9.94 -11.37 5.85
N GLY A 175 10.86 -11.58 4.90
CA GLY A 175 11.51 -12.89 4.69
C GLY A 175 10.76 -13.80 3.74
N GLY A 176 10.10 -13.20 2.73
CA GLY A 176 9.28 -13.89 1.74
C GLY A 176 9.99 -14.23 0.43
N ALA A 177 11.32 -14.27 0.42
CA ALA A 177 12.15 -14.62 -0.75
C ALA A 177 13.04 -15.84 -0.47
#